data_AF-A0A7K4BA38-F1
#
_entry.id   AF-A0A7K4BA38-F1
#
_cell.length_a   1.000
_cell.length_b   1.000
_cell.length_c   1.000
_cell.angle_alpha   90.00
_cell.angle_beta   90.00
_cell.angle_gamma   90.00
#
_symmetry.space_group_name_H-M   'P 1'
#
loop_
_entity.id
_entity.type
_entity.pdbx_description
1 polymer ?
#
loop_
_entity_poly.entity_id
_entity_poly.type
_entity_poly.pdbx_seq_one_letter_code
_entity_poly.pdbx_strand_id
1 'polypeptide(L)'
;MKNDFLSEQEILGVSSGLIAFLEFLFYKAKGPYSPEFERTAEIIQDLFQSEPDLQNLINLNAADTLANMVLNKRGRLKFLISDRLELEIILSWWKKFGLAEISPAEVFEAVVAKPTIRDRLSGNDPLLIMRLLDVFPDYCDTINPLKIKREDLIERSGSITRPPSERRYHQLLTGCLKNGNNIWTLIRQEEKRILPMQVKRNRFLSYLVKNLHGNRCQICKLTGEVKDGPIEVHHIQPLSLEGKDTADNMLVTCFFHHQMIHDGNIVVQINSGKVVIRYNTKETSIPLNNEESYPQIIQ
;
A
#
# COMPACT_ATOMS: atom_id res chain seq x y z
N MET A 1 42.72 -35.42 2.87
CA MET A 1 41.46 -35.12 3.58
C MET A 1 41.14 -33.65 3.36
N LYS A 2 39.95 -33.37 2.83
CA LYS A 2 39.43 -32.03 2.54
C LYS A 2 39.24 -31.26 3.85
N ASN A 3 39.92 -30.13 4.00
CA ASN A 3 39.48 -29.06 4.90
C ASN A 3 38.84 -28.00 4.00
N ASP A 4 37.58 -28.20 3.69
CA ASP A 4 36.74 -27.24 2.98
C ASP A 4 35.56 -26.93 3.89
N PHE A 5 35.87 -26.34 5.05
CA PHE A 5 34.88 -25.63 5.85
C PHE A 5 34.85 -24.22 5.27
N LEU A 6 33.79 -23.93 4.52
CA LEU A 6 33.30 -22.56 4.36
C LEU A 6 33.42 -21.90 5.73
N SER A 7 34.41 -21.02 5.91
CA SER A 7 34.50 -20.25 7.13
C SER A 7 33.19 -19.48 7.22
N GLU A 8 32.38 -19.77 8.23
CA GLU A 8 31.16 -19.03 8.49
C GLU A 8 31.59 -17.59 8.73
N GLN A 9 31.49 -16.75 7.70
CA GLN A 9 31.78 -15.33 7.83
C GLN A 9 30.75 -14.77 8.80
N GLU A 10 31.24 -14.35 9.95
CA GLU A 10 30.45 -13.65 10.95
C GLU A 10 30.46 -12.15 10.67
N ILE A 11 29.32 -11.50 10.89
CA ILE A 11 29.18 -10.05 10.86
C ILE A 11 28.75 -9.65 12.26
N LEU A 12 29.66 -9.04 13.01
CA LEU A 12 29.42 -8.64 14.41
C LEU A 12 28.89 -9.81 15.28
N GLY A 13 29.47 -11.00 15.13
CA GLY A 13 29.09 -12.20 15.89
C GLY A 13 27.88 -12.96 15.33
N VAL A 14 27.27 -12.49 14.24
CA VAL A 14 26.14 -13.18 13.59
C VAL A 14 26.61 -13.94 12.36
N SER A 15 26.35 -15.25 12.30
CA SER A 15 26.75 -16.06 11.16
C SER A 15 26.01 -15.65 9.87
N SER A 16 26.72 -15.68 8.74
CA SER A 16 26.13 -15.40 7.42
C SER A 16 24.94 -16.31 7.07
N GLY A 17 24.93 -17.55 7.57
CA GLY A 17 23.80 -18.47 7.41
C GLY A 17 22.53 -18.00 8.14
N LEU A 18 22.67 -17.50 9.36
CA LEU A 18 21.57 -16.95 10.15
C LEU A 18 21.01 -15.67 9.49
N ILE A 19 21.89 -14.80 8.98
CA ILE A 19 21.47 -13.62 8.19
C ILE A 19 20.68 -14.06 6.96
N ALA A 20 21.20 -15.00 6.17
CA ALA A 20 20.51 -15.50 4.97
C ALA A 20 19.15 -16.14 5.29
N PHE A 21 19.03 -16.83 6.43
CA PHE A 21 17.76 -17.38 6.90
C PHE A 21 16.75 -16.27 7.26
N LEU A 22 17.18 -15.21 7.95
CA LEU A 22 16.35 -14.04 8.21
C LEU A 22 15.88 -13.39 6.90
N GLU A 23 16.77 -13.20 5.93
CA GLU A 23 16.43 -12.67 4.61
C GLU A 23 15.36 -13.52 3.90
N PHE A 24 15.49 -14.85 4.00
CA PHE A 24 14.52 -15.80 3.47
C PHE A 24 13.15 -15.67 4.14
N LEU A 25 13.12 -15.51 5.47
CA LEU A 25 11.86 -15.31 6.20
C LEU A 25 11.17 -14.01 5.76
N PHE A 26 11.89 -12.89 5.64
CA PHE A 26 11.32 -11.64 5.13
C PHE A 26 10.83 -11.77 3.68
N TYR A 27 11.55 -12.51 2.83
CA TYR A 27 11.10 -12.83 1.48
C TYR A 27 9.80 -13.67 1.50
N LYS A 28 9.72 -14.68 2.37
CA LYS A 28 8.54 -15.56 2.53
C LYS A 28 7.34 -14.84 3.11
N ALA A 29 7.56 -13.89 4.00
CA ALA A 29 6.50 -13.12 4.62
C ALA A 29 5.69 -12.35 3.57
N LYS A 30 6.34 -11.98 2.44
CA LYS A 30 5.79 -11.22 1.32
C LYS A 30 5.20 -9.85 1.70
N GLY A 31 4.83 -9.60 2.95
CA GLY A 31 4.41 -8.35 3.62
C GLY A 31 3.01 -8.30 4.17
N PRO A 32 2.62 -7.22 4.87
CA PRO A 32 1.40 -7.14 5.68
C PRO A 32 0.08 -7.51 4.99
N TYR A 33 -0.04 -7.28 3.67
CA TYR A 33 -1.23 -7.67 2.90
C TYR A 33 -1.22 -9.14 2.44
N SER A 34 -0.12 -9.87 2.62
CA SER A 34 -0.02 -11.27 2.25
C SER A 34 -0.63 -12.15 3.33
N PRO A 35 -1.40 -13.19 2.97
CA PRO A 35 -1.95 -14.12 3.97
C PRO A 35 -0.86 -14.90 4.73
N GLU A 36 0.35 -15.00 4.18
CA GLU A 36 1.49 -15.67 4.84
C GLU A 36 2.23 -14.79 5.84
N PHE A 37 1.92 -13.50 5.92
CA PHE A 37 2.71 -12.54 6.68
C PHE A 37 2.71 -12.80 8.18
N GLU A 38 1.54 -12.89 8.81
CA GLU A 38 1.46 -13.01 10.28
C GLU A 38 2.17 -14.28 10.77
N ARG A 39 1.89 -15.43 10.15
CA ARG A 39 2.57 -16.68 10.46
C ARG A 39 4.09 -16.60 10.27
N THR A 40 4.55 -15.93 9.23
CA THR A 40 6.01 -15.78 9.01
C THR A 40 6.62 -14.79 9.99
N ALA A 41 5.88 -13.74 10.37
CA ALA A 41 6.29 -12.76 11.36
C ALA A 41 6.43 -13.40 12.76
N GLU A 42 5.55 -14.32 13.15
CA GLU A 42 5.70 -15.11 14.37
C GLU A 42 7.02 -15.92 14.38
N ILE A 43 7.37 -16.55 13.25
CA ILE A 43 8.66 -17.27 13.13
C ILE A 43 9.85 -16.30 13.23
N ILE A 44 9.74 -15.11 12.63
CA ILE A 44 10.76 -14.06 12.73
C ILE A 44 10.90 -13.59 14.18
N GLN A 45 9.79 -13.44 14.89
CA GLN A 45 9.77 -13.08 16.31
C GLN A 45 10.53 -14.11 17.15
N ASP A 46 10.22 -15.39 16.98
CA ASP A 46 10.89 -16.48 17.69
C ASP A 46 12.40 -16.47 17.41
N LEU A 47 12.79 -16.28 16.14
CA LEU A 47 14.19 -16.20 15.72
C LEU A 47 14.94 -15.06 16.42
N PHE A 48 14.35 -13.86 16.45
CA PHE A 48 14.98 -12.74 17.14
C PHE A 48 15.09 -13.02 18.64
N GLN A 49 14.05 -13.54 19.28
CA GLN A 49 14.06 -13.84 20.71
C GLN A 49 15.13 -14.88 21.09
N SER A 50 15.43 -15.84 20.21
CA SER A 50 16.51 -16.81 20.42
C SER A 50 17.91 -16.28 20.10
N GLU A 51 18.04 -15.18 19.36
CA GLU A 51 19.33 -14.69 18.82
C GLU A 51 19.59 -13.21 19.17
N PRO A 52 20.10 -12.89 20.37
CA PRO A 52 20.36 -11.52 20.80
C PRO A 52 21.34 -10.75 19.91
N ASP A 53 22.38 -11.41 19.40
CA ASP A 53 23.37 -10.78 18.52
C ASP A 53 22.74 -10.36 17.18
N LEU A 54 21.76 -11.14 16.69
CA LEU A 54 20.98 -10.78 15.51
C LEU A 54 20.09 -9.55 15.77
N GLN A 55 19.47 -9.45 16.95
CA GLN A 55 18.73 -8.24 17.34
C GLN A 55 19.64 -7.02 17.38
N ASN A 56 20.80 -7.14 18.03
CA ASN A 56 21.78 -6.06 18.12
C ASN A 56 22.23 -5.60 16.74
N LEU A 57 22.55 -6.53 15.84
CA LEU A 57 22.94 -6.24 14.46
C LEU A 57 21.87 -5.42 13.71
N ILE A 58 20.60 -5.80 13.84
CA ILE A 58 19.49 -5.07 13.20
C ILE A 58 19.25 -3.71 13.86
N ASN A 59 19.38 -3.61 15.18
CA ASN A 59 19.16 -2.37 15.93
C ASN A 59 20.19 -1.29 15.60
N LEU A 60 21.42 -1.64 15.21
CA LEU A 60 22.45 -0.69 14.80
C LEU A 60 22.04 0.21 13.62
N ASN A 61 21.12 -0.25 12.76
CA ASN A 61 20.69 0.48 11.58
C ASN A 61 19.19 0.33 11.28
N ALA A 62 18.37 0.19 12.32
CA ALA A 62 16.94 -0.14 12.17
C ALA A 62 16.18 0.83 11.25
N ALA A 63 16.31 2.14 11.47
CA ALA A 63 15.68 3.15 10.63
C ALA A 63 16.15 3.08 9.16
N ASP A 64 17.45 2.86 8.95
CA ASP A 64 18.05 2.71 7.61
C ASP A 64 17.58 1.44 6.90
N THR A 65 17.42 0.34 7.64
CA THR A 65 16.88 -0.93 7.16
C THR A 65 15.44 -0.74 6.69
N LEU A 66 14.58 -0.12 7.50
CA LEU A 66 13.20 0.21 7.14
C LEU A 66 13.14 1.19 5.95
N ALA A 67 14.02 2.19 5.91
CA ALA A 67 14.12 3.13 4.79
C ALA A 67 14.46 2.41 3.47
N ASN A 68 15.35 1.42 3.51
CA ASN A 68 15.68 0.61 2.32
C ASN A 68 14.49 -0.23 1.85
N MET A 69 13.67 -0.73 2.78
CA MET A 69 12.43 -1.48 2.51
C MET A 69 11.39 -0.59 1.82
N VAL A 70 11.22 0.65 2.29
CA VAL A 70 10.37 1.66 1.61
C VAL A 70 10.85 1.91 0.18
N LEU A 71 12.15 2.12 -0.01
CA LEU A 71 12.75 2.46 -1.30
C LEU A 71 12.85 1.27 -2.27
N ASN A 72 12.54 0.05 -1.83
CA ASN A 72 12.83 -1.20 -2.55
C ASN A 72 14.29 -1.25 -3.04
N LYS A 73 15.23 -0.81 -2.21
CA LYS A 73 16.65 -0.90 -2.56
C LYS A 73 17.06 -2.37 -2.62
N ARG A 74 17.91 -2.71 -3.60
CA ARG A 74 18.54 -4.03 -3.65
C ARG A 74 19.39 -4.19 -2.39
N GLY A 75 19.08 -5.22 -1.59
CA GLY A 75 19.68 -5.43 -0.28
C GLY A 75 19.20 -6.72 0.36
N ARG A 76 19.57 -6.88 1.64
CA ARG A 76 19.52 -8.11 2.43
C ARG A 76 18.09 -8.47 2.88
N LEU A 77 17.37 -7.60 3.60
CA LEU A 77 15.97 -7.86 3.94
C LEU A 77 15.03 -7.46 2.80
N LYS A 78 14.61 -8.45 2.00
CA LYS A 78 13.77 -8.25 0.81
C LYS A 78 12.29 -8.21 1.15
N PHE A 79 11.85 -7.05 1.61
CA PHE A 79 10.44 -6.76 1.81
C PHE A 79 10.13 -5.30 1.44
N LEU A 80 9.11 -5.06 0.60
CA LEU A 80 8.71 -3.72 0.17
C LEU A 80 7.52 -3.21 1.00
N ILE A 81 7.75 -2.13 1.74
CA ILE A 81 6.71 -1.28 2.36
C ILE A 81 6.15 -0.32 1.30
N SER A 82 4.88 -0.49 0.93
CA SER A 82 4.28 0.19 -0.22
C SER A 82 3.39 1.36 0.13
N ASP A 83 2.94 1.44 1.37
CA ASP A 83 2.07 2.50 1.86
C ASP A 83 2.20 2.70 3.37
N ARG A 84 1.48 3.72 3.86
CA ARG A 84 1.42 4.09 5.28
C ARG A 84 0.93 2.95 6.18
N LEU A 85 -0.02 2.14 5.73
CA LEU A 85 -0.59 1.03 6.51
C LEU A 85 0.41 -0.10 6.67
N GLU A 86 1.11 -0.51 5.60
CA GLU A 86 2.19 -1.50 5.69
C GLU A 86 3.29 -1.01 6.63
N LEU A 87 3.67 0.28 6.58
CA LEU A 87 4.68 0.82 7.49
C LEU A 87 4.25 0.68 8.95
N GLU A 88 3.04 1.11 9.30
CA GLU A 88 2.54 1.03 10.68
C GLU A 88 2.42 -0.42 11.19
N ILE A 89 1.96 -1.36 10.34
CA ILE A 89 1.92 -2.77 10.70
C ILE A 89 3.34 -3.31 10.94
N ILE A 90 4.29 -2.96 10.08
CA ILE A 90 5.68 -3.38 10.24
C ILE A 90 6.28 -2.78 11.51
N LEU A 91 6.05 -1.52 11.85
CA LEU A 91 6.55 -0.90 13.08
C LEU A 91 5.96 -1.57 14.34
N SER A 92 4.68 -1.93 14.31
CA SER A 92 4.04 -2.71 15.38
C SER A 92 4.70 -4.08 15.56
N TRP A 93 4.97 -4.78 14.45
CA TRP A 93 5.70 -6.05 14.48
C TRP A 93 7.17 -5.89 14.87
N TRP A 94 7.82 -4.79 14.47
CA TRP A 94 9.20 -4.47 14.83
C TRP A 94 9.39 -4.46 16.34
N LYS A 95 8.45 -3.82 17.05
CA LYS A 95 8.38 -3.87 18.51
C LYS A 95 8.14 -5.29 19.04
N LYS A 96 7.23 -6.06 18.44
CA LYS A 96 6.96 -7.45 18.85
C LYS A 96 8.18 -8.37 18.68
N PHE A 97 9.02 -8.09 17.68
CA PHE A 97 10.29 -8.79 17.45
C PHE A 97 11.34 -8.52 18.55
N GLY A 98 11.09 -7.59 19.47
CA GLY A 98 12.06 -7.18 20.49
C GLY A 98 13.10 -6.18 19.96
N LEU A 99 12.90 -5.62 18.76
CA LEU A 99 13.79 -4.65 18.16
C LEU A 99 13.54 -3.25 18.71
N ALA A 100 14.52 -2.36 18.56
CA ALA A 100 14.44 -0.97 18.99
C ALA A 100 13.20 -0.30 18.38
N GLU A 101 12.44 0.43 19.21
CA GLU A 101 11.27 1.16 18.73
C GLU A 101 11.70 2.25 17.74
N ILE A 102 11.07 2.27 16.57
CA ILE A 102 11.32 3.25 15.51
C ILE A 102 9.99 3.92 15.16
N SER A 103 10.01 5.24 15.05
CA SER A 103 8.86 6.02 14.60
C SER A 103 8.84 6.16 13.07
N PRO A 104 7.65 6.43 12.47
CA PRO A 104 7.57 6.77 11.05
C PRO A 104 8.46 7.95 10.64
N ALA A 105 8.63 8.92 11.54
CA ALA A 105 9.49 10.08 11.36
C ALA A 105 10.95 9.67 11.17
N GLU A 106 11.47 8.80 12.03
CA GLU A 106 12.85 8.31 11.92
C GLU A 106 13.08 7.52 10.63
N VAL A 107 12.10 6.73 10.17
CA VAL A 107 12.19 6.06 8.87
C VAL A 107 12.21 7.09 7.73
N PHE A 108 11.38 8.12 7.80
CA PHE A 108 11.37 9.20 6.80
C PHE A 108 12.71 9.94 6.75
N GLU A 109 13.24 10.35 7.90
CA GLU A 109 14.56 11.01 8.01
C GLU A 109 15.67 10.13 7.41
N ALA A 110 15.67 8.82 7.71
CA ALA A 110 16.62 7.89 7.12
C ALA A 110 16.45 7.74 5.60
N VAL A 111 15.24 7.87 5.05
CA VAL A 111 15.00 7.90 3.60
C VAL A 111 15.60 9.16 2.98
N VAL A 112 15.29 10.35 3.52
CA VAL A 112 15.71 11.64 2.94
C VAL A 112 17.17 11.98 3.23
N ALA A 113 17.81 11.37 4.23
CA ALA A 113 19.24 11.51 4.46
C ALA A 113 20.10 10.97 3.29
N LYS A 114 19.56 10.03 2.50
CA LYS A 114 20.29 9.38 1.40
C LYS A 114 20.51 10.38 0.24
N PRO A 115 21.76 10.67 -0.17
CA PRO A 115 22.06 11.68 -1.22
C PRO A 115 21.27 11.47 -2.51
N THR A 116 21.24 10.23 -3.02
CA THR A 116 20.52 9.86 -4.24
C THR A 116 19.01 10.15 -4.19
N ILE A 117 18.42 10.16 -2.98
CA ILE A 117 17.00 10.45 -2.78
C ILE A 117 16.78 11.96 -2.79
N ARG A 118 17.65 12.74 -2.12
CA ARG A 118 17.61 14.21 -2.17
C ARG A 118 17.76 14.73 -3.60
N ASP A 119 18.71 14.20 -4.36
CA ASP A 119 18.93 14.63 -5.74
C ASP A 119 17.71 14.37 -6.62
N ARG A 120 17.05 13.22 -6.45
CA ARG A 120 15.83 12.86 -7.19
C ARG A 120 14.62 13.69 -6.78
N LEU A 121 14.48 14.02 -5.48
CA LEU A 121 13.42 14.91 -5.01
C LEU A 121 13.61 16.34 -5.52
N SER A 122 14.84 16.87 -5.47
CA SER A 122 15.19 18.16 -6.07
C SER A 122 14.95 18.18 -7.59
N GLY A 123 15.18 17.05 -8.25
CA GLY A 123 14.86 16.83 -9.67
C GLY A 123 13.37 16.61 -9.97
N ASN A 124 12.49 16.67 -8.97
CA ASN A 124 11.04 16.42 -9.09
C ASN A 124 10.70 15.05 -9.73
N ASP A 125 11.42 13.99 -9.36
CA ASP A 125 11.14 12.63 -9.83
C ASP A 125 9.71 12.20 -9.47
N PRO A 126 8.80 12.04 -10.45
CA PRO A 126 7.38 11.83 -10.17
C PRO A 126 7.11 10.50 -9.47
N LEU A 127 7.88 9.46 -9.77
CA LEU A 127 7.69 8.13 -9.18
C LEU A 127 8.15 8.08 -7.74
N LEU A 128 9.26 8.74 -7.44
CA LEU A 128 9.75 8.84 -6.08
C LEU A 128 8.77 9.65 -5.23
N ILE A 129 8.30 10.80 -5.74
CA ILE A 129 7.32 11.64 -5.06
C ILE A 129 6.05 10.83 -4.76
N MET A 130 5.43 10.19 -5.76
CA MET A 130 4.22 9.39 -5.55
C MET A 130 4.44 8.27 -4.53
N ARG A 131 5.59 7.59 -4.58
CA ARG A 131 5.91 6.51 -3.64
C ARG A 131 6.02 7.03 -2.21
N LEU A 132 6.76 8.12 -2.01
CA LEU A 132 6.95 8.68 -0.67
C LEU A 132 5.66 9.28 -0.13
N LEU A 133 4.81 9.89 -0.97
CA LEU A 133 3.48 10.34 -0.54
C LEU A 133 2.55 9.18 -0.15
N ASP A 134 2.68 8.01 -0.79
CA ASP A 134 1.90 6.83 -0.43
C ASP A 134 2.29 6.25 0.94
N VAL A 135 3.57 6.38 1.34
CA VAL A 135 4.13 5.86 2.59
C VAL A 135 4.14 6.89 3.73
N PHE A 136 4.42 8.15 3.40
CA PHE A 136 4.63 9.29 4.32
C PHE A 136 3.76 10.49 3.94
N PRO A 137 2.41 10.35 3.93
CA PRO A 137 1.51 11.44 3.55
C PRO A 137 1.66 12.69 4.42
N ASP A 138 2.05 12.52 5.69
CA ASP A 138 2.21 13.61 6.66
C ASP A 138 3.39 14.55 6.33
N TYR A 139 4.27 14.15 5.41
CA TYR A 139 5.44 14.90 4.97
C TYR A 139 5.27 15.48 3.56
N CYS A 140 4.03 15.72 3.13
CA CYS A 140 3.71 16.11 1.77
C CYS A 140 4.41 17.39 1.30
N ASP A 141 4.56 18.40 2.18
CA ASP A 141 5.20 19.67 1.84
C ASP A 141 6.73 19.50 1.65
N THR A 142 7.34 18.55 2.34
CA THR A 142 8.76 18.20 2.15
C THR A 142 8.97 17.38 0.88
N ILE A 143 8.08 16.43 0.60
CA ILE A 143 8.20 15.50 -0.52
C ILE A 143 7.81 16.16 -1.86
N ASN A 144 6.78 17.00 -1.85
CA ASN A 144 6.18 17.64 -3.02
C ASN A 144 5.92 19.15 -2.75
N PRO A 145 7.00 19.95 -2.56
CA PRO A 145 6.86 21.37 -2.21
C PRO A 145 6.13 22.20 -3.26
N LEU A 146 6.20 21.78 -4.53
CA LEU A 146 5.49 22.41 -5.64
C LEU A 146 3.99 22.07 -5.68
N LYS A 147 3.52 21.19 -4.79
CA LYS A 147 2.12 20.72 -4.72
C LYS A 147 1.60 20.24 -6.07
N ILE A 148 2.47 19.58 -6.85
CA ILE A 148 2.12 18.99 -8.14
C ILE A 148 1.01 17.97 -7.88
N LYS A 149 -0.09 18.06 -8.61
CA LYS A 149 -1.22 17.16 -8.41
C LYS A 149 -0.82 15.72 -8.75
N ARG A 150 -1.46 14.73 -8.11
CA ARG A 150 -1.09 13.32 -8.30
C ARG A 150 -1.21 12.91 -9.77
N GLU A 151 -2.18 13.45 -10.46
CA GLU A 151 -2.47 13.19 -11.87
C GLU A 151 -1.36 13.71 -12.77
N ASP A 152 -0.89 14.94 -12.52
CA ASP A 152 0.25 15.51 -13.23
C ASP A 152 1.53 14.68 -12.98
N LEU A 153 1.70 14.14 -11.77
CA LEU A 153 2.82 13.22 -11.47
C LEU A 153 2.70 11.91 -12.26
N ILE A 154 1.50 11.36 -12.39
CA ILE A 154 1.24 10.15 -13.19
C ILE A 154 1.56 10.43 -14.67
N GLU A 155 1.08 11.54 -15.22
CA GLU A 155 1.33 11.93 -16.61
C GLU A 155 2.83 12.13 -16.88
N ARG A 156 3.53 12.85 -16.00
CA ARG A 156 4.99 13.05 -16.08
C ARG A 156 5.80 11.77 -15.95
N SER A 157 5.24 10.74 -15.31
CA SER A 157 5.90 9.43 -15.19
C SER A 157 5.91 8.62 -16.50
N GLY A 158 5.23 9.10 -17.54
CA GLY A 158 5.22 8.51 -18.88
C GLY A 158 4.50 7.17 -18.93
N SER A 159 5.07 6.20 -19.65
CA SER A 159 4.47 4.89 -20.01
C SER A 159 4.28 3.90 -18.84
N ILE A 160 4.31 4.35 -17.60
CA ILE A 160 4.18 3.46 -16.45
C ILE A 160 2.71 3.11 -16.29
N THR A 161 2.40 1.83 -16.52
CA THR A 161 1.03 1.33 -16.43
C THR A 161 0.48 1.33 -15.00
N ARG A 162 1.34 1.30 -13.96
CA ARG A 162 0.97 1.26 -12.54
C ARG A 162 2.04 1.84 -11.59
N PRO A 163 1.64 2.62 -10.55
CA PRO A 163 2.52 3.03 -9.44
C PRO A 163 3.24 1.83 -8.79
N PRO A 164 4.41 2.04 -8.14
CA PRO A 164 5.16 0.95 -7.51
C PRO A 164 4.34 0.12 -6.51
N SER A 165 3.52 0.76 -5.69
CA SER A 165 2.62 0.14 -4.71
C SER A 165 1.60 -0.79 -5.40
N GLU A 166 0.99 -0.32 -6.49
CA GLU A 166 -0.01 -1.09 -7.24
C GLU A 166 0.55 -2.35 -7.93
N ARG A 167 1.86 -2.41 -8.22
CA ARG A 167 2.48 -3.63 -8.77
C ARG A 167 2.41 -4.79 -7.76
N ARG A 168 2.64 -4.50 -6.49
CA ARG A 168 2.58 -5.46 -5.39
C ARG A 168 1.13 -5.90 -5.13
N TYR A 169 0.20 -4.94 -5.07
CA TYR A 169 -1.23 -5.25 -4.96
C TYR A 169 -1.72 -6.14 -6.10
N HIS A 170 -1.24 -5.88 -7.33
CA HIS A 170 -1.57 -6.71 -8.49
C HIS A 170 -1.08 -8.15 -8.35
N GLN A 171 0.12 -8.35 -7.80
CA GLN A 171 0.66 -9.70 -7.55
C GLN A 171 -0.18 -10.44 -6.51
N LEU A 172 -0.60 -9.77 -5.44
CA LEU A 172 -1.49 -10.34 -4.43
C LEU A 172 -2.85 -10.74 -5.02
N LEU A 173 -3.47 -9.83 -5.79
CA LEU A 173 -4.73 -10.10 -6.48
C LEU A 173 -4.59 -11.28 -7.45
N THR A 174 -3.55 -11.28 -8.29
CA THR A 174 -3.32 -12.37 -9.25
C THR A 174 -3.08 -13.71 -8.55
N GLY A 175 -2.34 -13.71 -7.43
CA GLY A 175 -2.12 -14.90 -6.61
C GLY A 175 -3.42 -15.44 -6.03
N CYS A 176 -4.28 -14.55 -5.51
CA CYS A 176 -5.61 -14.91 -5.02
C CYS A 176 -6.45 -15.59 -6.11
N LEU A 177 -6.52 -14.98 -7.31
CA LEU A 177 -7.27 -15.52 -8.45
C LEU A 177 -6.73 -16.88 -8.91
N LYS A 178 -5.41 -17.04 -8.98
CA LYS A 178 -4.77 -18.32 -9.35
C LYS A 178 -5.05 -19.46 -8.36
N ASN A 179 -5.34 -19.13 -7.10
CA ASN A 179 -5.70 -20.09 -6.08
C ASN A 179 -7.21 -20.42 -6.07
N GLY A 180 -7.97 -20.03 -7.11
CA GLY A 180 -9.40 -20.29 -7.23
C GLY A 180 -10.29 -19.40 -6.36
N ASN A 181 -9.71 -18.38 -5.71
CA ASN A 181 -10.48 -17.38 -4.96
C ASN A 181 -10.88 -16.22 -5.88
N ASN A 182 -11.89 -15.44 -5.48
CA ASN A 182 -12.30 -14.24 -6.21
C ASN A 182 -11.83 -12.95 -5.49
N ILE A 183 -12.05 -11.79 -6.11
CA ILE A 183 -11.65 -10.49 -5.54
C ILE A 183 -12.36 -10.18 -4.21
N TRP A 184 -13.58 -10.67 -4.01
CA TRP A 184 -14.37 -10.47 -2.79
C TRP A 184 -13.74 -11.17 -1.58
N THR A 185 -12.99 -12.25 -1.78
CA THR A 185 -12.17 -12.85 -0.72
C THR A 185 -11.18 -11.84 -0.14
N LEU A 186 -10.45 -11.11 -0.99
CA LEU A 186 -9.51 -10.08 -0.53
C LEU A 186 -10.23 -8.86 0.05
N ILE A 187 -11.31 -8.39 -0.59
CA ILE A 187 -12.07 -7.24 -0.08
C ILE A 187 -12.57 -7.50 1.34
N ARG A 188 -13.20 -8.66 1.60
CA ARG A 188 -13.69 -9.03 2.94
C ARG A 188 -12.56 -9.15 3.97
N GLN A 189 -11.38 -9.61 3.56
CA GLN A 189 -10.22 -9.68 4.45
C GLN A 189 -9.74 -8.27 4.83
N GLU A 190 -9.64 -7.38 3.85
CA GLU A 190 -9.18 -6.01 4.06
C GLU A 190 -10.19 -5.13 4.82
N GLU A 191 -11.50 -5.35 4.65
CA GLU A 191 -12.54 -4.67 5.44
C GLU A 191 -12.55 -5.11 6.90
N LYS A 192 -12.14 -6.34 7.20
CA LYS A 192 -11.99 -6.86 8.57
C LYS A 192 -10.67 -6.45 9.23
N ARG A 193 -9.74 -5.88 8.46
CA ARG A 193 -8.43 -5.50 8.97
C ARG A 193 -8.57 -4.37 9.99
N ILE A 194 -8.03 -4.59 11.18
CA ILE A 194 -7.93 -3.56 12.20
C ILE A 194 -6.85 -2.58 11.77
N LEU A 195 -7.24 -1.33 11.48
CA LEU A 195 -6.30 -0.29 11.10
C LEU A 195 -5.61 0.32 12.34
N PRO A 196 -4.32 0.63 12.27
CA PRO A 196 -3.64 1.44 13.27
C PRO A 196 -4.33 2.79 13.46
N MET A 197 -4.34 3.33 14.68
CA MET A 197 -5.12 4.52 15.07
C MET A 197 -4.89 5.75 14.17
N GLN A 198 -3.70 5.91 13.61
CA GLN A 198 -3.34 7.04 12.74
C GLN A 198 -3.69 6.81 11.26
N VAL A 199 -4.18 5.62 10.88
CA VAL A 199 -4.48 5.25 9.50
C VAL A 199 -5.98 5.06 9.33
N LYS A 200 -6.58 5.89 8.48
CA LYS A 200 -8.02 5.81 8.16
C LYS A 200 -8.32 5.16 6.81
N ARG A 201 -7.31 5.00 5.95
CA ARG A 201 -7.47 4.55 4.56
C ARG A 201 -6.56 3.38 4.24
N ASN A 202 -7.15 2.31 3.73
CA ASN A 202 -6.50 1.13 3.19
C ASN A 202 -6.39 1.26 1.67
N ARG A 203 -5.18 1.55 1.19
CA ARG A 203 -4.91 1.74 -0.24
C ARG A 203 -5.06 0.43 -1.04
N PHE A 204 -4.82 -0.71 -0.40
CA PHE A 204 -5.02 -2.00 -1.06
C PHE A 204 -6.51 -2.27 -1.28
N LEU A 205 -7.38 -1.94 -0.33
CA LEU A 205 -8.83 -2.01 -0.51
C LEU A 205 -9.31 -1.11 -1.67
N SER A 206 -8.86 0.14 -1.73
CA SER A 206 -9.16 1.02 -2.88
C SER A 206 -8.69 0.43 -4.21
N TYR A 207 -7.50 -0.19 -4.24
CA TYR A 207 -7.00 -0.89 -5.43
C TYR A 207 -7.91 -2.05 -5.84
N LEU A 208 -8.39 -2.85 -4.89
CA LEU A 208 -9.30 -3.98 -5.14
C LEU A 208 -10.63 -3.50 -5.72
N VAL A 209 -11.25 -2.47 -5.13
CA VAL A 209 -12.51 -1.90 -5.62
C VAL A 209 -12.34 -1.29 -7.02
N LYS A 210 -11.20 -0.66 -7.31
CA LYS A 210 -10.88 -0.20 -8.66
C LYS A 210 -10.82 -1.35 -9.69
N ASN A 211 -10.24 -2.49 -9.31
CA ASN A 211 -10.15 -3.67 -10.17
C ASN A 211 -11.49 -4.42 -10.31
N LEU A 212 -12.34 -4.40 -9.27
CA LEU A 212 -13.71 -4.91 -9.32
C LEU A 212 -14.49 -4.30 -10.50
N HIS A 213 -14.25 -3.03 -10.80
CA HIS A 213 -14.87 -2.30 -11.91
C HIS A 213 -14.01 -2.27 -13.19
N GLY A 214 -12.98 -3.11 -13.29
CA GLY A 214 -12.12 -3.20 -14.47
C GLY A 214 -11.35 -1.91 -14.77
N ASN A 215 -11.02 -1.12 -13.74
CA ASN A 215 -10.46 0.24 -13.87
C ASN A 215 -11.34 1.13 -14.77
N ARG A 216 -12.65 1.15 -14.53
CA ARG A 216 -13.59 2.04 -15.24
C ARG A 216 -14.43 2.83 -14.25
N CYS A 217 -14.74 4.06 -14.63
CA CYS A 217 -15.60 4.93 -13.84
C CYS A 217 -17.05 4.41 -13.82
N GLN A 218 -17.63 4.29 -12.62
CA GLN A 218 -19.01 3.87 -12.41
C GLN A 218 -20.01 4.91 -12.94
N ILE A 219 -19.70 6.21 -12.84
CA ILE A 219 -20.54 7.29 -13.40
C ILE A 219 -20.50 7.29 -14.94
N CYS A 220 -19.33 7.12 -15.56
CA CYS A 220 -19.20 6.97 -17.01
C CYS A 220 -20.02 5.79 -17.54
N LYS A 221 -19.91 4.63 -16.88
CA LYS A 221 -20.65 3.42 -17.27
C LYS A 221 -22.17 3.63 -17.21
N LEU A 222 -22.64 4.42 -16.26
CA LEU A 222 -24.06 4.73 -16.07
C LEU A 222 -24.59 5.77 -17.07
N THR A 223 -23.79 6.80 -17.36
CA THR A 223 -24.19 7.93 -18.22
C THR A 223 -23.94 7.66 -19.70
N GLY A 224 -23.09 6.69 -20.03
CA GLY A 224 -22.58 6.47 -21.38
C GLY A 224 -21.49 7.47 -21.79
N GLU A 225 -21.12 8.41 -20.91
CA GLU A 225 -20.03 9.35 -21.17
C GLU A 225 -18.68 8.67 -20.95
N VAL A 226 -17.78 8.77 -21.94
CA VAL A 226 -16.38 8.36 -21.77
C VAL A 226 -15.55 9.62 -21.53
N LYS A 227 -14.86 9.66 -20.40
CA LYS A 227 -13.92 10.72 -20.05
C LYS A 227 -12.55 10.10 -19.82
N ASP A 228 -11.54 10.66 -20.45
CA ASP A 228 -10.16 10.24 -20.28
C ASP A 228 -9.59 10.71 -18.93
N GLY A 229 -8.55 10.04 -18.47
CA GLY A 229 -7.82 10.38 -17.26
C GLY A 229 -7.67 9.20 -16.28
N PRO A 230 -6.89 9.39 -15.20
CA PRO A 230 -6.67 8.37 -14.20
C PRO A 230 -7.98 8.00 -13.50
N ILE A 231 -8.06 6.72 -13.11
CA ILE A 231 -9.19 6.18 -12.34
C ILE A 231 -8.82 6.15 -10.86
N GLU A 232 -9.68 6.75 -10.05
CA GLU A 232 -9.53 6.90 -8.61
C GLU A 232 -10.75 6.34 -7.87
N VAL A 233 -10.61 6.24 -6.55
CA VAL A 233 -11.68 5.80 -5.65
C VAL A 233 -12.02 6.93 -4.70
N HIS A 234 -13.28 7.35 -4.74
CA HIS A 234 -13.85 8.36 -3.86
C HIS A 234 -14.67 7.70 -2.76
N HIS A 235 -14.51 8.12 -1.51
CA HIS A 235 -15.41 7.69 -0.43
C HIS A 235 -16.74 8.45 -0.53
N ILE A 236 -17.87 7.76 -0.59
CA ILE A 236 -19.19 8.39 -0.75
C ILE A 236 -19.53 9.22 0.49
N GLN A 237 -19.49 8.60 1.68
CA GLN A 237 -19.41 9.29 2.96
C GLN A 237 -17.92 9.51 3.28
N PRO A 238 -17.45 10.77 3.41
CA PRO A 238 -16.05 11.05 3.72
C PRO A 238 -15.59 10.41 5.03
N LEU A 239 -14.35 9.90 5.06
CA LEU A 239 -13.73 9.34 6.28
C LEU A 239 -13.56 10.38 7.41
N SER A 240 -13.50 11.67 7.07
CA SER A 240 -13.49 12.78 8.03
C SER A 240 -14.84 12.98 8.72
N LEU A 241 -15.92 12.50 8.11
CA LEU A 241 -17.30 12.56 8.57
C LEU A 241 -17.80 11.18 8.96
N GLU A 242 -16.94 10.39 9.62
CA GLU A 242 -17.24 9.04 10.14
C GLU A 242 -17.65 8.01 9.07
N GLY A 243 -17.37 8.28 7.79
CA GLY A 243 -17.48 7.29 6.74
C GLY A 243 -16.57 6.09 7.01
N LYS A 244 -17.06 4.89 6.70
CA LYS A 244 -16.27 3.65 6.83
C LYS A 244 -15.34 3.47 5.63
N ASP A 245 -14.17 2.89 5.87
CA ASP A 245 -13.26 2.49 4.79
C ASP A 245 -13.63 1.10 4.28
N THR A 246 -14.81 1.00 3.68
CA THR A 246 -15.42 -0.24 3.17
C THR A 246 -15.77 -0.08 1.70
N ALA A 247 -15.83 -1.19 0.96
CA ALA A 247 -16.11 -1.18 -0.47
C ALA A 247 -17.46 -0.52 -0.77
N ASP A 248 -18.48 -0.78 0.05
CA ASP A 248 -19.82 -0.20 -0.09
C ASP A 248 -19.85 1.33 0.07
N ASN A 249 -18.86 1.92 0.74
CA ASN A 249 -18.67 3.34 0.88
C ASN A 249 -17.67 3.93 -0.15
N MET A 250 -17.26 3.14 -1.14
CA MET A 250 -16.34 3.57 -2.20
C MET A 250 -17.06 3.71 -3.54
N LEU A 251 -16.64 4.68 -4.35
CA LEU A 251 -17.12 4.92 -5.71
C LEU A 251 -15.92 5.08 -6.65
N VAL A 252 -15.86 4.28 -7.71
CA VAL A 252 -14.78 4.35 -8.70
C VAL A 252 -15.10 5.44 -9.73
N THR A 253 -14.23 6.44 -9.84
CA THR A 253 -14.43 7.62 -10.68
C THR A 253 -13.23 7.87 -11.60
N CYS A 254 -13.47 8.39 -12.80
CA CYS A 254 -12.41 9.01 -13.57
C CYS A 254 -12.08 10.39 -12.98
N PHE A 255 -10.93 10.93 -13.32
CA PHE A 255 -10.49 12.25 -12.84
C PHE A 255 -11.56 13.34 -12.99
N PHE A 256 -12.20 13.44 -14.16
CA PHE A 256 -13.25 14.43 -14.40
C PHE A 256 -14.40 14.33 -13.39
N HIS A 257 -14.97 13.12 -13.22
CA HIS A 257 -16.06 12.93 -12.27
C HIS A 257 -15.62 13.03 -10.82
N HIS A 258 -14.37 12.66 -10.51
CA HIS A 258 -13.80 12.83 -9.19
C HIS A 258 -13.77 14.32 -8.81
N GLN A 259 -13.25 15.17 -9.71
CA GLN A 259 -13.21 16.62 -9.51
C GLN A 259 -14.61 17.22 -9.41
N MET A 260 -15.56 16.79 -10.25
CA MET A 260 -16.94 17.26 -10.18
C MET A 260 -17.63 16.94 -8.84
N ILE A 261 -17.26 15.83 -8.19
CA ILE A 261 -17.73 15.52 -6.83
C ILE A 261 -17.12 16.48 -5.82
N HIS A 262 -15.79 16.69 -5.85
CA HIS A 262 -15.11 17.64 -4.95
C HIS A 262 -15.62 19.08 -5.11
N ASP A 263 -15.94 19.49 -6.34
CA ASP A 263 -16.48 20.81 -6.64
C ASP A 263 -17.97 20.96 -6.27
N GLY A 264 -18.63 19.88 -5.86
CA GLY A 264 -20.06 19.86 -5.52
C GLY A 264 -21.02 19.87 -6.73
N ASN A 265 -20.49 19.77 -7.95
CA ASN A 265 -21.30 19.69 -9.18
C ASN A 265 -22.01 18.32 -9.32
N ILE A 266 -21.41 17.28 -8.77
CA ILE A 266 -22.02 15.95 -8.61
C ILE A 266 -22.17 15.67 -7.12
N VAL A 267 -23.40 15.41 -6.67
CA VAL A 267 -23.65 15.00 -5.29
C VAL A 267 -23.84 13.49 -5.27
N VAL A 268 -23.02 12.81 -4.45
CA VAL A 268 -23.11 11.37 -4.20
C VAL A 268 -23.50 11.12 -2.76
N GLN A 269 -24.45 10.20 -2.53
CA GLN A 269 -24.91 9.85 -1.19
C GLN A 269 -25.41 8.40 -1.18
N ILE A 270 -25.32 7.75 -0.01
CA ILE A 270 -25.93 6.44 0.19
C ILE A 270 -27.38 6.65 0.64
N ASN A 271 -28.34 6.09 -0.10
CA ASN A 271 -29.74 6.07 0.28
C ASN A 271 -30.34 4.69 -0.03
N SER A 272 -31.00 4.08 0.96
CA SER A 272 -31.73 2.82 0.80
C SER A 272 -30.91 1.70 0.14
N GLY A 273 -29.64 1.56 0.55
CA GLY A 273 -28.74 0.52 0.03
C GLY A 273 -28.22 0.77 -1.40
N LYS A 274 -28.32 2.00 -1.90
CA LYS A 274 -27.82 2.41 -3.23
C LYS A 274 -27.02 3.71 -3.13
N VAL A 275 -26.13 3.91 -4.09
CA VAL A 275 -25.47 5.20 -4.30
C VAL A 275 -26.36 6.03 -5.21
N VAL A 276 -26.93 7.11 -4.67
CA VAL A 276 -27.68 8.10 -5.43
C VAL A 276 -26.70 9.15 -5.94
N ILE A 277 -26.75 9.41 -7.24
CA ILE A 277 -25.88 10.34 -7.95
C ILE A 277 -26.76 11.42 -8.57
N ARG A 278 -26.55 12.66 -8.16
CA ARG A 278 -27.25 13.83 -8.69
C ARG A 278 -26.28 14.68 -9.49
N TYR A 279 -26.65 14.95 -10.73
CA TYR A 279 -25.89 15.79 -11.64
C TYR A 279 -26.86 16.65 -12.46
N ASN A 280 -26.74 17.98 -12.34
CA ASN A 280 -27.72 18.93 -12.88
C ASN A 280 -29.15 18.61 -12.38
N THR A 281 -30.12 18.46 -13.29
CA THR A 281 -31.51 18.09 -12.99
C THR A 281 -31.77 16.59 -13.00
N LYS A 282 -30.74 15.76 -13.22
CA LYS A 282 -30.87 14.31 -13.32
C LYS A 282 -30.46 13.66 -11.99
N GLU A 283 -31.30 12.75 -11.52
CA GLU A 283 -30.99 11.84 -10.42
C GLU A 283 -30.97 10.42 -10.97
N THR A 284 -29.96 9.66 -10.57
CA THR A 284 -29.82 8.25 -10.91
C THR A 284 -29.23 7.49 -9.72
N SER A 285 -29.28 6.17 -9.75
CA SER A 285 -28.72 5.35 -8.69
C SER A 285 -28.00 4.13 -9.23
N ILE A 286 -26.97 3.71 -8.51
CA ILE A 286 -26.25 2.45 -8.74
C ILE A 286 -26.24 1.63 -7.45
N PRO A 287 -26.12 0.29 -7.56
CA PRO A 287 -25.91 -0.55 -6.38
C PRO A 287 -24.65 -0.16 -5.61
N LEU A 288 -24.63 -0.41 -4.30
CA LEU A 288 -23.42 -0.35 -3.50
C LEU A 288 -22.42 -1.41 -3.98
N ASN A 289 -21.13 -1.15 -3.80
CA ASN A 289 -20.12 -2.17 -4.09
C ASN A 289 -20.14 -3.25 -3.00
N ASN A 290 -20.95 -4.28 -3.21
CA ASN A 290 -20.99 -5.50 -2.42
C ASN A 290 -21.08 -6.74 -3.33
N GLU A 291 -20.80 -7.91 -2.76
CA GLU A 291 -20.74 -9.17 -3.50
C GLU A 291 -22.09 -9.57 -4.12
N GLU A 292 -23.19 -9.24 -3.45
CA GLU A 292 -24.55 -9.50 -3.96
C GLU A 292 -24.83 -8.69 -5.24
N SER A 293 -24.40 -7.42 -5.27
CA SER A 293 -24.64 -6.51 -6.38
C SER A 293 -23.65 -6.68 -7.53
N TYR A 294 -22.44 -7.12 -7.23
CA TYR A 294 -21.37 -7.31 -8.21
C TYR A 294 -20.70 -8.69 -8.02
N PRO A 295 -21.43 -9.79 -8.25
CA PRO A 295 -20.86 -11.13 -8.14
C PRO A 295 -19.76 -11.30 -9.18
N GLN A 296 -18.59 -11.77 -8.77
CA GLN A 296 -17.55 -12.18 -9.71
C GLN A 296 -17.94 -13.55 -10.27
N ILE A 297 -18.20 -13.61 -11.56
CA ILE A 297 -18.33 -14.87 -12.28
C ILE A 297 -16.91 -15.43 -12.39
N ILE A 298 -16.61 -16.49 -11.66
CA ILE A 298 -15.37 -17.26 -11.86
C ILE A 298 -15.48 -17.86 -13.27
N GLN A 299 -14.69 -17.35 -14.21
CA GLN A 299 -14.50 -17.96 -15.53
C GLN A 299 -13.43 -19.03 -15.45
#